data_AF-A0AAP0ZKN6-F1
#
_entry.id   AF-A0AAP0ZKN6-F1
#
_cell.length_a   1.000
_cell.length_b   1.000
_cell.length_c   1.000
_cell.angle_alpha   90.00
_cell.angle_beta   90.00
_cell.angle_gamma   90.00
#
_symmetry.space_group_name_H-M   'P 1'
#
loop_
_entity.id
_entity.type
_entity.pdbx_description
1 polymer ?
#
loop_
_entity_poly.entity_id
_entity_poly.type
_entity_poly.pdbx_seq_one_letter_code
_entity_poly.pdbx_strand_id
1 'polypeptide(L)'
;MNALLPFAQRMLLVIAGLALSSVAHAGLTVSGTQLRESNGNVLVLRGVNLPHAWYEDRTDAALAAIAATGANSVRIVLSSGYRWTRTPEAGVARIIARCKSLGLIAVLEVHDTTGYGEDTAAANLVNATNYWVSIRKALVGSEDHVVINIANEPFGNSLSASEWINGHANAIATLRKNGLTHALMVDAPNWGQDWQFYMRDNATALLARDSRRNLIFSVHMYEVFGSDATVNNYLRAFSDKKLALVIGEFGGDHRGAPVDEAAIMRRARDYNVGYMGWSWSGNDSSTQSLDIAIGWNAAELSAWGLNLILGTDGIAATSRRASVFGPR
;
A
#
# COMPACT_ATOMS: atom_id res chain seq x y z
N MET A 1 24.31 67.39 6.39
CA MET A 1 23.14 66.85 5.66
C MET A 1 23.29 65.34 5.58
N ASN A 2 22.35 64.64 6.24
CA ASN A 2 21.90 63.26 6.12
C ASN A 2 22.63 62.37 5.07
N ALA A 3 23.04 61.15 5.40
CA ALA A 3 22.08 60.09 5.63
C ALA A 3 22.58 59.01 6.59
N LEU A 4 21.94 58.95 7.75
CA LEU A 4 21.71 57.69 8.47
C LEU A 4 20.99 56.75 7.50
N LEU A 5 21.64 55.66 7.09
CA LEU A 5 20.89 54.54 6.52
C LEU A 5 19.91 54.04 7.59
N PRO A 6 18.60 53.99 7.31
CA PRO A 6 17.62 53.62 8.32
C PRO A 6 17.85 52.16 8.75
N PHE A 7 17.84 51.96 10.07
CA PHE A 7 17.96 50.66 10.75
C PHE A 7 17.03 49.57 10.15
N ALA A 8 15.93 50.00 9.51
CA ALA A 8 14.99 49.17 8.76
C ALA A 8 15.61 48.33 7.64
N GLN A 9 16.70 48.80 7.01
CA GLN A 9 17.34 48.09 5.89
C GLN A 9 18.26 46.95 6.35
N ARG A 10 18.73 46.98 7.61
CA ARG A 10 19.47 45.87 8.24
C ARG A 10 18.53 44.80 8.82
N MET A 11 17.29 45.16 9.16
CA MET A 11 16.27 44.19 9.62
C MET A 11 15.65 43.38 8.46
N LEU A 12 15.65 43.91 7.24
CA LEU A 12 15.11 43.20 6.07
C LEU A 12 15.99 42.02 5.60
N LEU A 13 17.29 42.05 5.91
CA LEU A 13 18.23 40.97 5.56
C LEU A 13 18.26 39.82 6.58
N VAL A 14 17.75 40.02 7.79
CA VAL A 14 17.66 38.95 8.81
C VAL A 14 16.34 38.19 8.69
N ILE A 15 15.28 38.81 8.18
CA ILE A 15 13.97 38.15 7.97
C ILE A 15 13.95 37.32 6.67
N ALA A 16 14.79 37.63 5.68
CA ALA A 16 14.97 36.81 4.48
C ALA A 16 15.79 35.52 4.72
N GLY A 17 16.45 35.39 5.88
CA GLY A 17 17.27 34.23 6.26
C GLY A 17 16.50 33.09 6.92
N LEU A 18 15.23 33.32 7.31
CA LEU A 18 14.28 32.24 7.59
C LEU A 18 13.69 31.74 6.26
N ALA A 19 14.59 31.36 5.34
CA ALA A 19 14.23 30.40 4.33
C ALA A 19 13.63 29.22 5.09
N LEU A 20 12.38 28.89 4.78
CA LEU A 20 11.75 27.66 5.22
C LEU A 20 12.74 26.53 4.93
N SER A 21 13.46 26.09 5.95
CA SER A 21 14.01 24.75 5.99
C SER A 21 12.77 23.86 5.96
N SER A 22 12.23 23.60 4.76
CA SER A 22 11.37 22.48 4.58
C SER A 22 12.21 21.31 5.07
N VAL A 23 11.80 20.73 6.19
CA VAL A 23 12.31 19.43 6.59
C VAL A 23 11.83 18.52 5.47
N ALA A 24 12.67 18.36 4.44
CA ALA A 24 12.49 17.38 3.41
C ALA A 24 12.51 16.06 4.17
N HIS A 25 11.32 15.55 4.46
CA HIS A 25 11.18 14.25 5.06
C HIS A 25 11.66 13.27 4.01
N ALA A 26 12.82 12.64 4.25
CA ALA A 26 13.27 11.53 3.45
C ALA A 26 12.19 10.44 3.44
N GLY A 27 11.99 9.80 2.29
CA GLY A 27 11.00 8.76 2.10
C GLY A 27 9.85 9.09 1.15
N LEU A 28 9.03 8.07 0.94
CA LEU A 28 7.77 8.17 0.20
C LEU A 28 6.78 9.08 0.95
N THR A 29 6.17 10.02 0.22
CA THR A 29 5.23 11.00 0.76
C THR A 29 3.93 11.06 -0.04
N VAL A 30 2.82 11.37 0.62
CA VAL A 30 1.53 11.59 -0.03
C VAL A 30 1.26 13.07 -0.19
N SER A 31 0.85 13.46 -1.40
CA SER A 31 0.40 14.82 -1.74
C SER A 31 -0.88 14.75 -2.56
N GLY A 32 -2.01 15.04 -1.92
CA GLY A 32 -3.33 14.91 -2.55
C GLY A 32 -3.61 13.46 -2.92
N THR A 33 -3.86 13.20 -4.21
CA THR A 33 -4.13 11.85 -4.74
C THR A 33 -2.87 11.02 -5.01
N GLN A 34 -1.67 11.59 -4.82
CA GLN A 34 -0.43 11.01 -5.35
C GLN A 34 0.51 10.57 -4.24
N LEU A 35 1.00 9.34 -4.36
CA LEU A 35 2.24 8.91 -3.72
C LEU A 35 3.42 9.48 -4.51
N ARG A 36 4.42 10.00 -3.80
CA ARG A 36 5.60 10.64 -4.37
C ARG A 36 6.88 10.12 -3.74
N GLU A 37 7.90 10.00 -4.57
CA GLU A 37 9.27 9.71 -4.14
C GLU A 37 9.91 10.95 -3.49
N SER A 38 11.03 10.79 -2.80
CA SER A 38 11.73 11.90 -2.12
C SER A 38 12.28 12.97 -3.08
N ASN A 39 12.47 12.65 -4.35
CA ASN A 39 12.78 13.62 -5.40
C ASN A 39 11.55 14.34 -5.98
N GLY A 40 10.35 14.04 -5.47
CA GLY A 40 9.08 14.64 -5.89
C GLY A 40 8.38 13.94 -7.05
N ASN A 41 8.99 12.93 -7.69
CA ASN A 41 8.35 12.17 -8.76
C ASN A 41 7.11 11.44 -8.27
N VAL A 42 6.08 11.38 -9.11
CA VAL A 42 4.87 10.59 -8.81
C VAL A 42 5.19 9.11 -8.97
N LEU A 43 4.91 8.34 -7.93
CA LEU A 43 5.05 6.88 -7.94
C LEU A 43 3.66 6.24 -8.01
N VAL A 44 3.42 5.50 -9.08
CA VAL A 44 2.18 4.73 -9.27
C VAL A 44 2.49 3.26 -9.14
N LEU A 45 1.99 2.60 -8.10
CA LEU A 45 2.26 1.20 -7.84
C LEU A 45 1.61 0.30 -8.91
N ARG A 46 2.38 -0.64 -9.45
CA ARG A 46 2.00 -1.64 -10.44
C ARG A 46 2.70 -2.93 -10.04
N GLY A 47 1.96 -3.79 -9.34
CA GLY A 47 2.56 -4.93 -8.67
C GLY A 47 1.63 -6.11 -8.45
N VAL A 48 2.08 -7.01 -7.60
CA VAL A 48 1.35 -8.22 -7.22
C VAL A 48 1.48 -8.45 -5.71
N ASN A 49 0.56 -9.24 -5.15
CA ASN A 49 0.66 -9.75 -3.79
C ASN A 49 1.49 -11.04 -3.76
N LEU A 50 2.32 -11.20 -2.73
CA LEU A 50 3.19 -12.36 -2.52
C LEU A 50 2.94 -12.97 -1.12
N PRO A 51 2.37 -14.18 -1.02
CA PRO A 51 2.02 -14.83 0.25
C PRO A 51 3.23 -15.38 1.02
N HIS A 52 4.16 -14.50 1.43
CA HIS A 52 5.40 -14.88 2.12
C HIS A 52 5.15 -15.64 3.43
N ALA A 53 4.21 -15.21 4.27
CA ALA A 53 3.94 -15.82 5.57
C ALA A 53 3.57 -17.32 5.50
N TRP A 54 3.07 -17.78 4.34
CA TRP A 54 2.68 -19.17 4.11
C TRP A 54 3.72 -19.95 3.29
N TYR A 55 4.58 -19.24 2.55
CA TYR A 55 5.52 -19.83 1.58
C TYR A 55 6.89 -19.11 1.61
N GLU A 56 7.50 -19.02 2.79
CA GLU A 56 8.79 -18.34 2.99
C GLU A 56 9.87 -18.87 2.03
N ASP A 57 9.93 -20.18 1.82
CA ASP A 57 10.90 -20.87 0.98
C ASP A 57 10.76 -20.57 -0.53
N ARG A 58 9.64 -20.00 -0.96
CA ARG A 58 9.40 -19.58 -2.35
C ARG A 58 9.71 -18.10 -2.60
N THR A 59 9.90 -17.32 -1.54
CA THR A 59 9.89 -15.85 -1.60
C THR A 59 10.96 -15.26 -2.52
N ASP A 60 12.22 -15.70 -2.42
CA ASP A 60 13.31 -15.10 -3.18
C ASP A 60 13.21 -15.34 -4.70
N ALA A 61 12.76 -16.54 -5.08
CA ALA A 61 12.53 -16.90 -6.47
C ALA A 61 11.30 -16.16 -7.03
N ALA A 62 10.22 -16.10 -6.25
CA ALA A 62 9.02 -15.35 -6.61
C ALA A 62 9.31 -13.85 -6.79
N LEU A 63 10.05 -13.22 -5.88
CA LEU A 63 10.43 -11.80 -6.01
C LEU A 63 11.20 -11.54 -7.30
N ALA A 64 12.14 -12.42 -7.67
CA ALA A 64 12.89 -12.29 -8.92
C ALA A 64 11.98 -12.40 -10.15
N ALA A 65 11.08 -13.39 -10.15
CA ALA A 65 10.11 -13.59 -11.22
C ALA A 65 9.14 -12.41 -11.35
N ILE A 66 8.62 -11.91 -10.23
CA ILE A 66 7.74 -10.74 -10.15
C ILE A 66 8.46 -9.52 -10.75
N ALA A 67 9.70 -9.25 -10.34
CA ALA A 67 10.49 -8.15 -10.90
C ALA A 67 10.68 -8.28 -12.42
N ALA A 68 10.90 -9.50 -12.91
CA ALA A 68 11.07 -9.79 -14.33
C ALA A 68 9.81 -9.53 -15.17
N THR A 69 8.62 -9.53 -14.56
CA THR A 69 7.37 -9.14 -15.24
C THR A 69 7.29 -7.63 -15.53
N GLY A 70 8.19 -6.84 -14.95
CA GLY A 70 8.21 -5.39 -15.06
C GLY A 70 7.52 -4.67 -13.90
N ALA A 71 6.95 -5.40 -12.92
CA ALA A 71 6.39 -4.84 -11.69
C ALA A 71 7.37 -3.84 -11.02
N ASN A 72 6.82 -2.75 -10.48
CA ASN A 72 7.61 -1.77 -9.72
C ASN A 72 7.39 -1.90 -8.21
N SER A 73 6.42 -2.71 -7.79
CA SER A 73 6.09 -2.94 -6.40
C SER A 73 5.64 -4.38 -6.15
N VAL A 74 5.73 -4.80 -4.90
CA VAL A 74 5.20 -6.09 -4.43
C VAL A 74 4.61 -5.89 -3.04
N ARG A 75 3.40 -6.39 -2.81
CA ARG A 75 2.78 -6.44 -1.48
C ARG A 75 3.06 -7.77 -0.84
N ILE A 76 3.67 -7.77 0.34
CA ILE A 76 4.28 -8.97 0.94
C ILE A 76 3.53 -9.29 2.21
N VAL A 77 2.86 -10.44 2.19
CA VAL A 77 2.08 -10.98 3.29
C VAL A 77 3.03 -11.39 4.41
N LEU A 78 2.98 -10.68 5.55
CA LEU A 78 3.71 -11.05 6.76
C LEU A 78 2.73 -11.57 7.81
N SER A 79 3.28 -12.28 8.80
CA SER A 79 2.51 -12.62 10.00
C SER A 79 3.11 -12.03 11.26
N SER A 80 2.25 -11.49 12.13
CA SER A 80 2.62 -11.01 13.46
C SER A 80 2.92 -12.14 14.46
N GLY A 81 2.53 -13.37 14.13
CA GLY A 81 2.58 -14.51 15.04
C GLY A 81 1.28 -14.80 15.78
N TYR A 82 0.18 -14.11 15.46
CA TYR A 82 -1.09 -14.30 16.15
C TYR A 82 -1.87 -15.50 15.61
N ARG A 83 -1.96 -15.61 14.28
CA ARG A 83 -2.67 -16.66 13.55
C ARG A 83 -1.71 -17.60 12.83
N TRP A 84 -0.65 -17.06 12.22
CA TRP A 84 0.35 -17.86 11.48
C TRP A 84 1.75 -17.75 12.10
N THR A 85 2.72 -18.44 11.50
CA THR A 85 4.11 -18.38 11.94
C THR A 85 4.65 -16.97 11.76
N ARG A 86 5.08 -16.36 12.87
CA ARG A 86 5.60 -15.00 12.90
C ARG A 86 6.75 -14.81 11.92
N THR A 87 6.68 -13.78 11.09
CA THR A 87 7.83 -13.32 10.31
C THR A 87 8.80 -12.57 11.23
N PRO A 88 10.05 -13.02 11.45
CA PRO A 88 10.97 -12.35 12.37
C PRO A 88 11.55 -11.05 11.77
N GLU A 89 12.05 -10.14 12.63
CA GLU A 89 12.69 -8.88 12.20
C GLU A 89 13.79 -9.10 11.14
N ALA A 90 14.62 -10.12 11.34
CA ALA A 90 15.65 -10.50 10.36
C ALA A 90 15.07 -10.97 9.01
N GLY A 91 13.93 -11.66 9.02
CA GLY A 91 13.22 -12.06 7.81
C GLY A 91 12.74 -10.84 7.02
N VAL A 92 12.12 -9.87 7.72
CA VAL A 92 11.68 -8.61 7.11
C VAL A 92 12.87 -7.82 6.54
N ALA A 93 13.99 -7.74 7.27
CA ALA A 93 15.19 -7.06 6.78
C ALA A 93 15.74 -7.71 5.49
N ARG A 94 15.76 -9.06 5.41
CA ARG A 94 16.16 -9.79 4.20
C ARG A 94 15.23 -9.48 3.02
N ILE A 95 13.92 -9.50 3.25
CA ILE A 95 12.91 -9.21 2.23
C ILE A 95 13.10 -7.78 1.68
N ILE A 96 13.25 -6.79 2.55
CA ILE A 96 13.48 -5.39 2.14
C ILE A 96 14.76 -5.28 1.30
N ALA A 97 15.85 -5.90 1.74
CA ALA A 97 17.10 -5.91 0.97
C ALA A 97 16.93 -6.56 -0.40
N ARG A 98 16.17 -7.67 -0.47
CA ARG A 98 15.88 -8.37 -1.73
C ARG A 98 15.06 -7.51 -2.68
N CYS A 99 13.95 -6.92 -2.21
CA CYS A 99 13.15 -5.97 -3.00
C CYS A 99 14.00 -4.82 -3.53
N LYS A 100 14.88 -4.23 -2.70
CA LYS A 100 15.79 -3.17 -3.12
C LYS A 100 16.73 -3.63 -4.25
N SER A 101 17.33 -4.81 -4.12
CA SER A 101 18.21 -5.38 -5.15
C SER A 101 17.52 -5.60 -6.50
N LEU A 102 16.21 -5.84 -6.47
CA LEU A 102 15.37 -6.10 -7.65
C LEU A 102 14.68 -4.83 -8.17
N GLY A 103 14.82 -3.69 -7.50
CA GLY A 103 14.15 -2.45 -7.87
C GLY A 103 12.64 -2.46 -7.65
N LEU A 104 12.17 -3.18 -6.62
CA LEU A 104 10.78 -3.26 -6.20
C LEU A 104 10.55 -2.40 -4.95
N ILE A 105 9.52 -1.56 -4.96
CA ILE A 105 8.97 -0.97 -3.74
C ILE A 105 8.25 -2.07 -2.95
N ALA A 106 8.60 -2.24 -1.69
CA ALA A 106 7.97 -3.23 -0.83
C ALA A 106 6.79 -2.60 -0.10
N VAL A 107 5.58 -3.14 -0.30
CA VAL A 107 4.43 -2.85 0.53
C VAL A 107 4.31 -3.99 1.54
N LEU A 108 4.66 -3.74 2.80
CA LEU A 108 4.66 -4.79 3.82
C LEU A 108 3.34 -4.74 4.60
N GLU A 109 2.70 -5.88 4.78
CA GLU A 109 1.39 -5.98 5.43
C GLU A 109 1.36 -7.08 6.50
N VAL A 110 0.57 -6.90 7.57
CA VAL A 110 0.31 -7.95 8.58
C VAL A 110 -1.05 -8.58 8.32
N HIS A 111 -1.05 -9.88 8.03
CA HIS A 111 -2.26 -10.56 7.54
C HIS A 111 -3.16 -11.10 8.66
N ASP A 112 -2.65 -11.27 9.88
CA ASP A 112 -3.35 -11.93 10.99
C ASP A 112 -4.66 -11.22 11.40
N THR A 113 -4.88 -9.98 10.96
CA THR A 113 -6.05 -9.15 11.30
C THR A 113 -7.27 -9.36 10.40
N THR A 114 -7.10 -10.11 9.31
CA THR A 114 -8.08 -10.27 8.24
C THR A 114 -9.44 -10.72 8.79
N GLY A 115 -10.46 -9.87 8.65
CA GLY A 115 -11.83 -10.16 9.06
C GLY A 115 -12.14 -9.96 10.54
N TYR A 116 -11.30 -9.24 11.30
CA TYR A 116 -11.52 -9.00 12.74
C TYR A 116 -12.94 -8.50 13.06
N GLY A 117 -13.50 -9.01 14.14
CA GLY A 117 -14.89 -8.82 14.58
C GLY A 117 -15.94 -9.69 13.86
N GLU A 118 -15.51 -10.50 12.90
CA GLU A 118 -16.31 -11.54 12.26
C GLU A 118 -15.57 -12.89 12.28
N ASP A 119 -14.32 -12.93 11.83
CA ASP A 119 -13.43 -14.08 12.01
C ASP A 119 -12.88 -14.11 13.45
N THR A 120 -13.18 -15.19 14.17
CA THR A 120 -12.77 -15.36 15.57
C THR A 120 -11.27 -15.64 15.73
N ALA A 121 -10.57 -16.02 14.65
CA ALA A 121 -9.12 -16.21 14.64
C ALA A 121 -8.34 -14.93 14.31
N ALA A 122 -9.03 -13.84 13.96
CA ALA A 122 -8.39 -12.60 13.56
C ALA A 122 -7.88 -11.79 14.76
N ALA A 123 -6.67 -11.26 14.61
CA ALA A 123 -6.07 -10.32 15.54
C ALA A 123 -6.70 -8.93 15.40
N ASN A 124 -6.63 -8.11 16.44
CA ASN A 124 -6.99 -6.70 16.34
C ASN A 124 -5.82 -5.84 15.82
N LEU A 125 -6.11 -4.59 15.43
CA LEU A 125 -5.10 -3.61 14.99
C LEU A 125 -3.95 -3.37 16.00
N VAL A 126 -4.21 -3.52 17.31
CA VAL A 126 -3.17 -3.32 18.33
C VAL A 126 -2.09 -4.40 18.21
N ASN A 127 -2.47 -5.64 17.91
CA ASN A 127 -1.52 -6.72 17.67
C ASN A 127 -0.60 -6.41 16.48
N ALA A 128 -1.16 -6.04 15.33
CA ALA A 128 -0.39 -5.67 14.15
C ALA A 128 0.52 -4.46 14.41
N THR A 129 0.00 -3.44 15.11
CA THR A 129 0.79 -2.24 15.47
C THR A 129 1.97 -2.59 16.38
N ASN A 130 1.77 -3.45 17.38
CA ASN A 130 2.84 -3.90 18.27
C ASN A 130 3.89 -4.72 17.52
N TYR A 131 3.49 -5.52 16.52
CA TYR A 131 4.42 -6.21 15.64
C TYR A 131 5.33 -5.21 14.92
N TRP A 132 4.79 -4.19 14.24
CA TRP A 132 5.59 -3.17 13.56
C TRP A 132 6.58 -2.46 14.49
N VAL A 133 6.13 -2.07 15.68
CA VAL A 133 7.00 -1.43 16.69
C VAL A 133 8.14 -2.36 17.13
N SER A 134 7.86 -3.66 17.25
CA SER A 134 8.85 -4.66 17.68
C SER A 134 9.92 -4.96 16.63
N ILE A 135 9.62 -4.80 15.34
CA ILE A 135 10.54 -5.04 14.22
C ILE A 135 11.08 -3.74 13.59
N ARG A 136 10.92 -2.60 14.28
CA ARG A 136 11.19 -1.28 13.71
C ARG A 136 12.62 -1.10 13.20
N LYS A 137 13.60 -1.88 13.69
CA LYS A 137 14.99 -1.73 13.25
C LYS A 137 15.18 -2.23 11.82
N ALA A 138 14.33 -3.14 11.34
CA ALA A 138 14.31 -3.54 9.93
C ALA A 138 13.71 -2.46 9.01
N LEU A 139 12.91 -1.53 9.55
CA LEU A 139 12.10 -0.58 8.78
C LEU A 139 12.72 0.83 8.74
N VAL A 140 13.23 1.31 9.86
CA VAL A 140 13.78 2.68 9.94
C VAL A 140 14.99 2.80 9.00
N GLY A 141 15.00 3.83 8.15
CA GLY A 141 16.00 4.03 7.10
C GLY A 141 15.61 3.44 5.73
N SER A 142 14.44 2.79 5.63
CA SER A 142 13.90 2.27 4.36
C SER A 142 12.70 3.06 3.84
N GLU A 143 12.50 4.30 4.30
CA GLU A 143 11.31 5.10 4.02
C GLU A 143 11.12 5.42 2.53
N ASP A 144 12.20 5.45 1.73
CA ASP A 144 12.13 5.63 0.27
C ASP A 144 11.73 4.35 -0.49
N HIS A 145 11.75 3.20 0.19
CA HIS A 145 11.64 1.88 -0.45
C HIS A 145 10.46 1.05 0.07
N VAL A 146 9.91 1.43 1.22
CA VAL A 146 8.92 0.65 1.96
C VAL A 146 7.68 1.50 2.26
N VAL A 147 6.53 0.94 1.93
CA VAL A 147 5.23 1.35 2.46
C VAL A 147 4.81 0.34 3.53
N ILE A 148 4.31 0.82 4.67
CA ILE A 148 3.78 -0.04 5.72
C ILE A 148 2.26 -0.05 5.60
N ASN A 149 1.70 -1.15 5.10
CA ASN A 149 0.27 -1.44 5.19
C ASN A 149 0.00 -1.96 6.61
N ILE A 150 -0.69 -1.18 7.43
CA ILE A 150 -0.73 -1.42 8.88
C ILE A 150 -1.23 -2.84 9.21
N ALA A 151 -2.26 -3.28 8.51
CA ALA A 151 -2.94 -4.54 8.75
C ALA A 151 -3.81 -4.88 7.53
N ASN A 152 -3.83 -6.14 7.11
CA ASN A 152 -4.73 -6.63 6.07
C ASN A 152 -6.17 -6.62 6.59
N GLU A 153 -7.07 -5.99 5.85
CA GLU A 153 -8.53 -6.10 6.04
C GLU A 153 -8.98 -6.15 7.51
N PRO A 154 -8.59 -5.18 8.36
CA PRO A 154 -8.61 -5.35 9.81
C PRO A 154 -10.00 -5.22 10.45
N PHE A 155 -11.05 -5.24 9.64
CA PHE A 155 -12.46 -5.14 10.06
C PHE A 155 -13.33 -5.98 9.11
N GLY A 156 -14.05 -6.96 9.66
CA GLY A 156 -15.11 -7.70 8.98
C GLY A 156 -16.38 -6.86 8.78
N ASN A 157 -17.53 -7.52 8.66
CA ASN A 157 -18.79 -6.86 8.30
C ASN A 157 -19.57 -6.24 9.47
N SER A 158 -19.20 -6.57 10.71
CA SER A 158 -20.02 -6.25 11.89
C SER A 158 -19.61 -4.97 12.62
N LEU A 159 -18.46 -4.38 12.28
CA LEU A 159 -17.96 -3.18 12.96
C LEU A 159 -18.47 -1.90 12.32
N SER A 160 -18.54 -0.83 13.10
CA SER A 160 -18.99 0.49 12.67
C SER A 160 -17.87 1.33 12.01
N ALA A 161 -18.29 2.36 11.27
CA ALA A 161 -17.36 3.35 10.71
C ALA A 161 -16.50 4.03 11.80
N SER A 162 -17.05 4.29 12.99
CA SER A 162 -16.31 4.93 14.07
C SER A 162 -15.22 4.02 14.65
N GLU A 163 -15.46 2.72 14.72
CA GLU A 163 -14.46 1.72 15.10
C GLU A 163 -13.32 1.65 14.08
N TRP A 164 -13.62 1.68 12.78
CA TRP A 164 -12.61 1.74 11.73
C TRP A 164 -11.74 3.00 11.85
N ILE A 165 -12.34 4.18 12.02
CA ILE A 165 -11.60 5.45 12.16
C ILE A 165 -10.73 5.44 13.43
N ASN A 166 -11.31 5.10 14.58
CA ASN A 166 -10.63 5.20 15.87
C ASN A 166 -9.53 4.15 16.00
N GLY A 167 -9.77 2.92 15.51
CA GLY A 167 -8.77 1.86 15.47
C GLY A 167 -7.53 2.28 14.69
N HIS A 168 -7.72 2.77 13.46
CA HIS A 168 -6.62 3.23 12.62
C HIS A 168 -5.94 4.48 13.19
N ALA A 169 -6.69 5.45 13.72
CA ALA A 169 -6.11 6.64 14.32
C ALA A 169 -5.16 6.31 15.49
N ASN A 170 -5.54 5.34 16.34
CA ASN A 170 -4.70 4.85 17.43
C ASN A 170 -3.46 4.10 16.93
N ALA A 171 -3.62 3.24 15.91
CA ALA A 171 -2.52 2.53 15.27
C ALA A 171 -1.49 3.52 14.67
N ILE A 172 -1.96 4.47 13.86
CA ILE A 172 -1.13 5.51 13.24
C ILE A 172 -0.38 6.30 14.32
N ALA A 173 -1.08 6.81 15.34
CA ALA A 173 -0.45 7.57 16.41
C ALA A 173 0.66 6.78 17.11
N THR A 174 0.44 5.48 17.32
CA THR A 174 1.43 4.58 17.94
C THR A 174 2.65 4.36 17.06
N LEU A 175 2.46 4.11 15.76
CA LEU A 175 3.56 3.96 14.80
C LEU A 175 4.38 5.25 14.70
N ARG A 176 3.73 6.42 14.60
CA ARG A 176 4.42 7.71 14.56
C ARG A 176 5.21 7.98 15.84
N LYS A 177 4.62 7.72 17.02
CA LYS A 177 5.29 7.88 18.33
C LYS A 177 6.53 7.01 18.46
N ASN A 178 6.57 5.87 17.78
CA ASN A 178 7.70 4.94 17.77
C ASN A 178 8.68 5.18 16.61
N GLY A 179 8.60 6.32 15.93
CA GLY A 179 9.58 6.75 14.93
C GLY A 179 9.40 6.14 13.54
N LEU A 180 8.27 5.48 13.25
CA LEU A 180 7.98 4.98 11.91
C LEU A 180 7.40 6.12 11.06
N THR A 181 8.23 6.69 10.19
CA THR A 181 7.93 7.87 9.37
C THR A 181 7.51 7.56 7.93
N HIS A 182 7.49 6.28 7.55
CA HIS A 182 7.07 5.73 6.25
C HIS A 182 5.69 6.25 5.82
N ALA A 183 5.40 6.21 4.52
CA ALA A 183 4.02 6.23 4.07
C ALA A 183 3.27 5.03 4.69
N LEU A 184 2.12 5.29 5.30
CA LEU A 184 1.29 4.24 5.89
C LEU A 184 0.11 3.98 4.96
N MET A 185 -0.14 2.70 4.66
CA MET A 185 -1.31 2.25 3.93
C MET A 185 -2.34 1.69 4.93
N VAL A 186 -3.61 2.06 4.76
CA VAL A 186 -4.72 1.60 5.60
C VAL A 186 -5.80 0.96 4.73
N ASP A 187 -6.17 -0.27 5.07
CA ASP A 187 -7.17 -1.03 4.33
C ASP A 187 -8.58 -0.64 4.78
N ALA A 188 -9.51 -0.74 3.84
CA ALA A 188 -10.92 -0.55 4.10
C ALA A 188 -11.49 -1.61 5.05
N PRO A 189 -12.64 -1.35 5.70
CA PRO A 189 -13.38 -2.39 6.41
C PRO A 189 -14.16 -3.27 5.42
N ASN A 190 -14.97 -4.18 5.96
CA ASN A 190 -15.73 -5.15 5.19
C ASN A 190 -14.82 -6.03 4.32
N TRP A 191 -13.79 -6.62 4.94
CA TRP A 191 -12.81 -7.45 4.23
C TRP A 191 -12.14 -6.67 3.08
N GLY A 192 -11.81 -5.40 3.33
CA GLY A 192 -11.18 -4.51 2.33
C GLY A 192 -12.10 -4.01 1.21
N GLN A 193 -13.28 -4.59 1.02
CA GLN A 193 -14.19 -4.24 -0.10
C GLN A 193 -14.99 -2.96 0.14
N ASP A 194 -15.11 -2.50 1.39
CA ASP A 194 -15.80 -1.26 1.76
C ASP A 194 -17.24 -1.16 1.21
N TRP A 195 -18.00 -2.26 1.18
CA TRP A 195 -19.35 -2.27 0.59
C TRP A 195 -20.32 -1.32 1.32
N GLN A 196 -20.01 -0.93 2.56
CA GLN A 196 -20.76 0.06 3.34
C GLN A 196 -20.20 1.49 3.23
N PHE A 197 -19.13 1.70 2.44
CA PHE A 197 -18.50 2.99 2.19
C PHE A 197 -17.94 3.71 3.43
N TYR A 198 -17.56 2.96 4.46
CA TYR A 198 -17.00 3.51 5.68
C TYR A 198 -15.66 4.18 5.44
N MET A 199 -14.74 3.52 4.73
CA MET A 199 -13.48 4.16 4.34
C MET A 199 -13.77 5.28 3.34
N ARG A 200 -14.55 5.02 2.29
CA ARG A 200 -14.86 6.01 1.25
C ARG A 200 -15.35 7.32 1.84
N ASP A 201 -16.25 7.27 2.82
CA ASP A 201 -16.90 8.47 3.35
C ASP A 201 -16.15 9.12 4.52
N ASN A 202 -15.24 8.39 5.19
CA ASN A 202 -14.55 8.88 6.37
C ASN A 202 -13.02 9.03 6.23
N ALA A 203 -12.43 8.66 5.08
CA ALA A 203 -10.99 8.72 4.85
C ALA A 203 -10.38 10.12 5.10
N THR A 204 -11.08 11.21 4.73
CA THR A 204 -10.63 12.58 5.03
C THR A 204 -10.47 12.83 6.53
N ALA A 205 -11.40 12.32 7.34
CA ALA A 205 -11.35 12.45 8.79
C ALA A 205 -10.18 11.65 9.39
N LEU A 206 -9.90 10.45 8.86
CA LEU A 206 -8.75 9.65 9.28
C LEU A 206 -7.41 10.27 8.88
N LEU A 207 -7.30 10.81 7.65
CA LEU A 207 -6.11 11.56 7.22
C LEU A 207 -5.83 12.72 8.18
N ALA A 208 -6.88 13.37 8.68
CA ALA A 208 -6.77 14.43 9.68
C ALA A 208 -6.22 13.97 11.04
N ARG A 209 -6.10 12.66 11.29
CA ARG A 209 -5.51 12.07 12.49
C ARG A 209 -4.04 11.64 12.34
N ASP A 210 -3.49 11.56 11.13
CA ASP A 210 -2.04 11.35 10.95
C ASP A 210 -1.27 12.66 11.09
N SER A 211 -0.40 12.78 12.10
CA SER A 211 0.43 13.97 12.31
C SER A 211 1.35 14.28 11.13
N ARG A 212 1.64 13.30 10.27
CA ARG A 212 2.46 13.47 9.07
C ARG A 212 1.64 13.69 7.80
N ARG A 213 0.32 13.52 7.84
CA ARG A 213 -0.58 13.52 6.66
C ARG A 213 -0.05 12.63 5.53
N ASN A 214 0.58 11.51 5.85
CA ASN A 214 1.27 10.63 4.92
C ASN A 214 0.58 9.25 4.88
N LEU A 215 -0.72 9.26 4.54
CA LEU A 215 -1.56 8.07 4.45
C LEU A 215 -1.95 7.78 3.00
N ILE A 216 -1.89 6.50 2.65
CA ILE A 216 -2.46 5.89 1.46
C ILE A 216 -3.68 5.07 1.91
N PHE A 217 -4.82 5.24 1.28
CA PHE A 217 -5.97 4.36 1.50
C PHE A 217 -5.90 3.17 0.55
N SER A 218 -6.36 2.00 0.98
CA SER A 218 -6.35 0.77 0.19
C SER A 218 -7.73 0.13 0.16
N VAL A 219 -8.23 -0.12 -1.05
CA VAL A 219 -9.46 -0.89 -1.30
C VAL A 219 -9.11 -2.21 -1.97
N HIS A 220 -9.78 -3.27 -1.57
CA HIS A 220 -9.62 -4.60 -2.16
C HIS A 220 -10.83 -4.87 -3.05
N MET A 221 -10.60 -4.86 -4.37
CA MET A 221 -11.68 -4.92 -5.34
C MET A 221 -11.93 -6.35 -5.79
N TYR A 222 -12.82 -7.04 -5.07
CA TYR A 222 -13.34 -8.36 -5.44
C TYR A 222 -14.78 -8.23 -5.98
N GLU A 223 -15.69 -9.15 -5.65
CA GLU A 223 -17.01 -9.30 -6.28
C GLU A 223 -17.94 -8.10 -6.10
N VAL A 224 -17.71 -7.27 -5.08
CA VAL A 224 -18.42 -5.98 -4.92
C VAL A 224 -18.19 -5.07 -6.13
N PHE A 225 -17.04 -5.23 -6.81
CA PHE A 225 -16.59 -4.41 -7.93
C PHE A 225 -16.75 -5.12 -9.29
N GLY A 226 -17.83 -5.89 -9.47
CA GLY A 226 -18.17 -6.58 -10.72
C GLY A 226 -18.64 -5.70 -11.89
N SER A 227 -18.45 -4.37 -11.86
CA SER A 227 -18.78 -3.50 -13.00
C SER A 227 -17.95 -2.21 -13.06
N ASP A 228 -17.71 -1.71 -14.27
CA ASP A 228 -17.07 -0.40 -14.51
C ASP A 228 -17.72 0.75 -13.75
N ALA A 229 -19.05 0.77 -13.64
CA ALA A 229 -19.76 1.83 -12.92
C ALA A 229 -19.37 1.84 -11.44
N THR A 230 -19.36 0.68 -10.79
CA THR A 230 -18.97 0.56 -9.37
C THR A 230 -17.50 0.97 -9.17
N VAL A 231 -16.60 0.46 -10.01
CA VAL A 231 -15.17 0.80 -9.99
C VAL A 231 -14.97 2.31 -10.15
N ASN A 232 -15.53 2.90 -11.22
CA ASN A 232 -15.36 4.31 -11.53
C ASN A 232 -15.92 5.21 -10.44
N ASN A 233 -17.09 4.89 -9.89
CA ASN A 233 -17.69 5.70 -8.82
C ASN A 233 -16.84 5.69 -7.55
N TYR A 234 -16.25 4.54 -7.19
CA TYR A 234 -15.39 4.44 -6.02
C TYR A 234 -14.09 5.23 -6.21
N LEU A 235 -13.37 5.03 -7.32
CA LEU A 235 -12.11 5.75 -7.60
C LEU A 235 -12.35 7.26 -7.71
N ARG A 236 -13.44 7.67 -8.38
CA ARG A 236 -13.85 9.08 -8.47
C ARG A 236 -14.06 9.71 -7.10
N ALA A 237 -14.71 9.01 -6.16
CA ALA A 237 -14.97 9.55 -4.84
C ALA A 237 -13.68 9.92 -4.08
N PHE A 238 -12.62 9.13 -4.22
CA PHE A 238 -11.30 9.45 -3.64
C PHE A 238 -10.59 10.57 -4.39
N SER A 239 -10.67 10.57 -5.72
CA SER A 239 -10.15 11.65 -6.56
C SER A 239 -10.77 13.00 -6.20
N ASP A 240 -12.10 13.07 -6.12
CA ASP A 240 -12.86 14.29 -5.78
C ASP A 240 -12.52 14.80 -4.36
N LYS A 241 -12.23 13.89 -3.42
CA LYS A 241 -11.78 14.20 -2.06
C LYS A 241 -10.28 14.49 -1.95
N LYS A 242 -9.52 14.37 -3.05
CA LYS A 242 -8.07 14.55 -3.13
C LYS A 242 -7.29 13.64 -2.18
N LEU A 243 -7.68 12.36 -2.10
CA LEU A 243 -7.06 11.36 -1.23
C LEU A 243 -6.29 10.34 -2.08
N ALA A 244 -5.10 9.94 -1.62
CA ALA A 244 -4.33 8.89 -2.26
C ALA A 244 -4.98 7.52 -2.02
N LEU A 245 -5.26 6.81 -3.10
CA LEU A 245 -5.86 5.48 -3.09
C LEU A 245 -4.95 4.52 -3.86
N VAL A 246 -4.89 3.29 -3.37
CA VAL A 246 -4.32 2.13 -4.07
C VAL A 246 -5.38 1.01 -4.04
N ILE A 247 -5.46 0.25 -5.13
CA ILE A 247 -6.22 -0.98 -5.19
C ILE A 247 -5.27 -2.08 -4.69
N GLY A 248 -5.27 -2.31 -3.38
CA GLY A 248 -4.26 -3.15 -2.71
C GLY A 248 -4.34 -4.62 -3.08
N GLU A 249 -5.55 -5.06 -3.44
CA GLU A 249 -5.86 -6.38 -3.95
C GLU A 249 -6.99 -6.30 -4.98
N PHE A 250 -6.96 -7.20 -5.94
CA PHE A 250 -8.07 -7.49 -6.86
C PHE A 250 -7.75 -8.80 -7.61
N GLY A 251 -8.79 -9.44 -8.13
CA GLY A 251 -8.71 -10.68 -8.91
C GLY A 251 -9.51 -10.59 -10.20
N GLY A 252 -9.43 -11.64 -11.05
CA GLY A 252 -10.35 -11.82 -12.18
C GLY A 252 -11.72 -12.38 -11.77
N ASP A 253 -11.80 -12.96 -10.56
CA ASP A 253 -13.02 -13.40 -9.90
C ASP A 253 -12.83 -13.30 -8.37
N HIS A 254 -13.83 -13.71 -7.59
CA HIS A 254 -13.66 -14.10 -6.20
C HIS A 254 -14.61 -15.24 -5.87
N ARG A 255 -14.05 -16.44 -5.64
CA ARG A 255 -14.81 -17.69 -5.39
C ARG A 255 -15.82 -17.99 -6.50
N GLY A 256 -15.44 -17.67 -7.74
CA GLY A 256 -16.27 -17.85 -8.93
C GLY A 256 -17.26 -16.71 -9.21
N ALA A 257 -17.40 -15.72 -8.33
CA ALA A 257 -18.17 -14.51 -8.62
C ALA A 257 -17.32 -13.53 -9.48
N PRO A 258 -17.89 -12.92 -10.53
CA PRO A 258 -17.13 -12.09 -11.45
C PRO A 258 -16.65 -10.78 -10.81
N VAL A 259 -15.45 -10.36 -11.19
CA VAL A 259 -14.84 -9.06 -10.88
C VAL A 259 -14.54 -8.36 -12.21
N ASP A 260 -14.77 -7.05 -12.32
CA ASP A 260 -14.47 -6.32 -13.58
C ASP A 260 -13.01 -5.84 -13.58
N GLU A 261 -12.08 -6.79 -13.61
CA GLU A 261 -10.63 -6.56 -13.54
C GLU A 261 -10.12 -5.70 -14.70
N ALA A 262 -10.74 -5.81 -15.87
CA ALA A 262 -10.46 -4.96 -17.01
C ALA A 262 -10.84 -3.49 -16.73
N ALA A 263 -12.01 -3.22 -16.13
CA ALA A 263 -12.35 -1.87 -15.70
C ALA A 263 -11.45 -1.37 -14.57
N ILE A 264 -11.11 -2.22 -13.60
CA ILE A 264 -10.18 -1.88 -12.50
C ILE A 264 -8.86 -1.35 -13.06
N MET A 265 -8.19 -2.10 -13.94
CA MET A 265 -6.90 -1.68 -14.51
C MET A 265 -7.03 -0.43 -15.38
N ARG A 266 -8.06 -0.36 -16.24
CA ARG A 266 -8.33 0.80 -17.09
C ARG A 266 -8.55 2.07 -16.27
N ARG A 267 -9.43 2.01 -15.26
CA ARG A 267 -9.75 3.16 -14.41
C ARG A 267 -8.59 3.52 -13.50
N ALA A 268 -7.83 2.55 -13.01
CA ALA A 268 -6.60 2.81 -12.26
C ALA A 268 -5.58 3.60 -13.09
N ARG A 269 -5.47 3.33 -14.39
CA ARG A 269 -4.70 4.18 -15.32
C ARG A 269 -5.32 5.58 -15.45
N ASP A 270 -6.63 5.68 -15.71
CA ASP A 270 -7.32 6.97 -15.93
C ASP A 270 -7.18 7.92 -14.71
N TYR A 271 -7.29 7.39 -13.48
CA TYR A 271 -7.17 8.16 -12.24
C TYR A 271 -5.74 8.20 -11.67
N ASN A 272 -4.77 7.57 -12.33
CA ASN A 272 -3.38 7.45 -11.84
C ASN A 272 -3.30 6.82 -10.42
N VAL A 273 -4.12 5.80 -10.18
CA VAL A 273 -4.21 5.00 -8.95
C VAL A 273 -3.34 3.76 -9.07
N GLY A 274 -2.65 3.39 -7.98
CA GLY A 274 -1.84 2.17 -7.92
C GLY A 274 -2.70 0.90 -7.86
N TYR A 275 -2.20 -0.24 -8.33
CA TYR A 275 -2.86 -1.54 -8.13
C TYR A 275 -1.86 -2.66 -7.87
N MET A 276 -2.31 -3.68 -7.12
CA MET A 276 -1.56 -4.91 -6.90
C MET A 276 -2.49 -6.13 -7.00
N GLY A 277 -2.28 -7.01 -7.99
CA GLY A 277 -3.13 -8.18 -8.20
C GLY A 277 -2.92 -9.25 -7.15
N TRP A 278 -4.00 -9.91 -6.71
CA TRP A 278 -3.95 -11.06 -5.81
C TRP A 278 -4.02 -12.36 -6.63
N SER A 279 -3.12 -13.33 -6.46
CA SER A 279 -1.77 -13.20 -5.89
C SER A 279 -0.78 -14.07 -6.67
N TRP A 280 0.53 -13.95 -6.41
CA TRP A 280 1.55 -14.59 -7.26
C TRP A 280 1.31 -16.09 -7.48
N SER A 281 1.13 -16.86 -6.40
CA SER A 281 0.70 -18.26 -6.43
C SER A 281 0.38 -18.72 -5.00
N GLY A 282 -0.23 -19.90 -4.85
CA GLY A 282 -0.38 -20.58 -3.56
C GLY A 282 -1.72 -20.33 -2.88
N ASN A 283 -2.73 -19.87 -3.62
CA ASN A 283 -4.11 -19.81 -3.13
C ASN A 283 -4.65 -21.22 -2.88
N ASP A 284 -5.58 -21.33 -1.93
CA ASP A 284 -6.28 -22.59 -1.68
C ASP A 284 -7.32 -22.89 -2.76
N SER A 285 -7.99 -24.04 -2.67
CA SER A 285 -8.97 -24.47 -3.68
C SER A 285 -10.13 -23.50 -3.89
N SER A 286 -10.47 -22.67 -2.91
CA SER A 286 -11.59 -21.72 -3.00
C SER A 286 -11.25 -20.48 -3.83
N THR A 287 -9.96 -20.14 -3.93
CA THR A 287 -9.45 -18.96 -4.66
C THR A 287 -8.29 -19.30 -5.60
N GLN A 288 -8.13 -20.57 -5.98
CA GLN A 288 -7.03 -21.04 -6.85
C GLN A 288 -7.01 -20.33 -8.21
N SER A 289 -8.16 -19.89 -8.72
CA SER A 289 -8.25 -19.10 -9.95
C SER A 289 -7.50 -17.76 -9.88
N LEU A 290 -7.17 -17.29 -8.67
CA LEU A 290 -6.40 -16.07 -8.41
C LEU A 290 -4.88 -16.25 -8.47
N ASP A 291 -4.38 -17.48 -8.64
CA ASP A 291 -2.95 -17.70 -8.88
C ASP A 291 -2.53 -17.04 -10.21
N ILE A 292 -1.60 -16.09 -10.14
CA ILE A 292 -1.02 -15.40 -11.31
C ILE A 292 -0.09 -16.34 -12.07
N ALA A 293 0.84 -16.99 -11.37
CA ALA A 293 1.77 -17.98 -11.89
C ALA A 293 1.37 -19.36 -11.33
N ILE A 294 1.01 -20.29 -12.21
CA ILE A 294 0.53 -21.61 -11.82
C ILE A 294 1.68 -22.38 -11.16
N GLY A 295 1.46 -22.85 -9.94
CA GLY A 295 2.43 -23.68 -9.23
C GLY A 295 3.79 -23.00 -9.04
N TRP A 296 3.82 -21.69 -8.81
CA TRP A 296 5.03 -20.86 -8.70
C TRP A 296 5.90 -20.81 -9.97
N ASN A 297 5.41 -21.32 -11.11
CA ASN A 297 6.14 -21.34 -12.37
C ASN A 297 5.87 -20.06 -13.17
N ALA A 298 6.84 -19.15 -13.20
CA ALA A 298 6.72 -17.87 -13.92
C ALA A 298 6.55 -18.02 -15.45
N ALA A 299 6.87 -19.19 -16.01
CA ALA A 299 6.64 -19.49 -17.43
C ALA A 299 5.20 -19.92 -17.72
N GLU A 300 4.39 -20.20 -16.70
CA GLU A 300 3.02 -20.69 -16.80
C GLU A 300 2.07 -19.72 -16.10
N LEU A 301 1.79 -18.59 -16.73
CA LEU A 301 0.78 -17.65 -16.25
C LEU A 301 -0.63 -18.21 -16.48
N SER A 302 -1.51 -18.03 -15.49
CA SER A 302 -2.94 -18.31 -15.63
C SER A 302 -3.62 -17.29 -16.57
N ALA A 303 -4.90 -17.49 -16.91
CA ALA A 303 -5.66 -16.50 -17.66
C ALA A 303 -5.71 -15.13 -16.94
N TRP A 304 -5.90 -15.17 -15.62
CA TRP A 304 -5.82 -14.00 -14.76
C TRP A 304 -4.41 -13.37 -14.80
N GLY A 305 -3.36 -14.17 -14.63
CA GLY A 305 -1.98 -13.69 -14.67
C GLY A 305 -1.59 -13.06 -16.00
N LEU A 306 -2.04 -13.64 -17.13
CA LEU A 306 -1.84 -13.07 -18.45
C LEU A 306 -2.50 -11.70 -18.58
N ASN A 307 -3.73 -11.54 -18.09
CA ASN A 307 -4.44 -10.26 -18.14
C ASN A 307 -3.73 -9.19 -17.28
N LEU A 308 -3.41 -9.54 -16.02
CA LEU A 308 -2.74 -8.63 -15.09
C LEU A 308 -1.36 -8.19 -15.58
N ILE A 309 -0.57 -9.10 -16.16
CA ILE A 309 0.82 -8.84 -16.51
C ILE A 309 0.93 -8.26 -17.92
N LEU A 310 0.28 -8.88 -18.90
CA LEU A 310 0.46 -8.61 -20.33
C LEU A 310 -0.73 -7.90 -20.99
N GLY A 311 -1.83 -7.68 -20.27
CA GLY A 311 -2.99 -6.95 -20.76
C GLY A 311 -2.67 -5.48 -21.08
N THR A 312 -3.56 -4.84 -21.84
CA THR A 312 -3.40 -3.45 -22.33
C THR A 312 -3.12 -2.45 -21.20
N ASP A 313 -3.75 -2.65 -20.05
CA ASP A 313 -3.59 -1.83 -18.84
C ASP A 313 -2.79 -2.54 -17.73
N GLY A 314 -2.18 -3.66 -18.09
CA GLY A 314 -1.40 -4.53 -17.24
C GLY A 314 -0.04 -3.96 -16.86
N ILE A 315 0.70 -4.74 -16.07
CA ILE A 315 1.97 -4.35 -15.46
C ILE A 315 3.02 -4.04 -16.52
N ALA A 316 3.19 -4.88 -17.53
CA ALA A 316 4.22 -4.70 -18.56
C ALA A 316 4.01 -3.41 -19.36
N ALA A 317 2.75 -3.02 -19.61
CA ALA A 317 2.41 -1.81 -20.36
C ALA A 317 2.58 -0.53 -19.51
N THR A 318 2.13 -0.57 -18.26
CA THR A 318 1.90 0.66 -17.46
C THR A 318 2.90 0.88 -16.32
N SER A 319 3.63 -0.15 -15.90
CA SER A 319 4.61 -0.03 -14.81
C SER A 319 5.79 0.86 -15.18
N ARG A 320 6.22 1.67 -14.21
CA ARG A 320 7.43 2.51 -14.29
C ARG A 320 8.22 2.30 -13.01
N ARG A 321 9.48 1.88 -13.13
CA ARG A 321 10.36 1.65 -11.98
C ARG A 321 10.48 2.93 -11.16
N ALA A 322 10.44 2.81 -9.84
CA ALA A 322 10.67 3.94 -8.95
C ALA A 322 12.09 4.52 -9.18
N SER A 323 12.19 5.83 -9.28
CA SER A 323 13.44 6.53 -9.59
C SER A 323 14.48 6.45 -8.48
N VAL A 324 14.09 6.13 -7.23
CA VAL A 324 15.03 5.80 -6.13
C VAL A 324 16.00 4.68 -6.49
N PHE A 325 15.61 3.77 -7.40
CA PHE A 325 16.46 2.66 -7.84
C PHE A 325 17.41 3.01 -8.99
N GLY A 326 17.37 4.26 -9.48
CA GLY A 326 18.09 4.68 -10.68
C GLY A 326 17.48 4.12 -11.98
N PRO A 327 18.08 4.44 -13.13
CA PRO A 327 17.67 3.89 -14.42
C PRO A 327 17.74 2.35 -14.44
N ARG A 328 16.93 1.72 -15.29
CA ARG A 328 17.07 0.29 -15.61
C ARG A 328 18.27 0.08 -16.53
#